data_AF-A0A7W5GCJ7-F1
#
_entry.id   AF-A0A7W5GCJ7-F1
#
_cell.length_a   1.000
_cell.length_b   1.000
_cell.length_c   1.000
_cell.angle_alpha   90.00
_cell.angle_beta   90.00
_cell.angle_gamma   90.00
#
_symmetry.space_group_name_H-M   'P 1'
#
loop_
_entity.id
_entity.type
_entity.pdbx_description
1 polymer ?
#
loop_
_entity_poly.entity_id
_entity_poly.type
_entity_poly.pdbx_seq_one_letter_code
_entity_poly.pdbx_strand_id
1 'polypeptide(L)'
;MTTYEKMHTGELYNCTDEELLNEQGKCLEILYDFNATRPSEAEKRKQLMKEMFAELGDDCYIEPPFHANWGGKHVHFGKGIYANFNLTMVDDTHILCGRPYDVWS
;
A
#
# COMPACT_ATOMS: atom_id res chain seq x y z
N MET A 1 -24.09 -0.75 3.40
CA MET A 1 -22.65 -0.92 3.14
C MET A 1 -22.45 -1.21 1.67
N THR A 2 -21.62 -0.41 1.01
CA THR A 2 -21.12 -0.68 -0.35
C THR A 2 -20.24 -1.94 -0.34
N THR A 3 -19.92 -2.50 -1.50
CA THR A 3 -18.98 -3.64 -1.59
C THR A 3 -17.61 -3.26 -1.00
N TYR A 4 -17.17 -2.01 -1.22
CA TYR A 4 -15.95 -1.44 -0.63
C TYR A 4 -15.99 -1.41 0.91
N GLU A 5 -17.07 -0.93 1.51
CA GLU A 5 -17.19 -0.89 2.97
C GLU A 5 -17.19 -2.30 3.58
N LYS A 6 -17.84 -3.28 2.93
CA LYS A 6 -17.89 -4.68 3.39
C LYS A 6 -16.53 -5.37 3.39
N MET A 7 -15.64 -5.02 2.46
CA MET A 7 -14.29 -5.58 2.36
C MET A 7 -13.50 -5.42 3.67
N HIS A 8 -13.80 -4.37 4.46
CA HIS A 8 -13.13 -4.10 5.72
C HIS A 8 -13.79 -4.74 6.96
N THR A 9 -14.97 -5.37 6.82
CA THR A 9 -15.72 -5.90 7.99
C THR A 9 -15.49 -7.39 8.26
N GLY A 10 -14.82 -8.11 7.35
CA GLY A 10 -14.66 -9.56 7.40
C GLY A 10 -15.88 -10.35 6.92
N GLU A 11 -16.96 -9.66 6.51
CA GLU A 11 -18.06 -10.28 5.79
C GLU A 11 -17.65 -10.70 4.37
N LEU A 12 -18.39 -11.65 3.78
CA LEU A 12 -18.23 -11.97 2.37
C LEU A 12 -18.61 -10.76 1.50
N TYR A 13 -17.71 -10.38 0.60
CA TYR A 13 -17.92 -9.33 -0.39
C TYR A 13 -17.62 -9.87 -1.79
N ASN A 14 -18.11 -9.19 -2.82
CA ASN A 14 -17.84 -9.53 -4.20
C ASN A 14 -16.54 -8.85 -4.65
N CYS A 15 -15.41 -9.57 -4.67
CA CYS A 15 -14.13 -9.02 -5.10
C CYS A 15 -14.05 -8.69 -6.60
N THR A 16 -15.02 -9.13 -7.41
CA THR A 16 -15.11 -8.81 -8.85
C THR A 16 -16.14 -7.74 -9.16
N ASP A 17 -16.53 -6.94 -8.16
CA ASP A 17 -17.36 -5.76 -8.35
C ASP A 17 -16.62 -4.73 -9.22
N GLU A 18 -17.31 -4.18 -10.23
CA GLU A 18 -16.71 -3.30 -11.24
C GLU A 18 -16.09 -2.04 -10.64
N GLU A 19 -16.70 -1.48 -9.58
CA GLU A 19 -16.18 -0.31 -8.89
C GLU A 19 -14.86 -0.64 -8.18
N LEU A 20 -14.79 -1.81 -7.53
CA LEU A 20 -13.57 -2.27 -6.87
C LEU A 20 -12.46 -2.54 -7.88
N LEU A 21 -12.76 -3.21 -8.99
CA LEU A 21 -11.76 -3.51 -10.03
C LEU A 21 -11.20 -2.24 -10.66
N ASN A 22 -12.04 -1.23 -10.91
CA ASN A 22 -11.59 0.05 -11.47
C ASN A 22 -10.69 0.81 -10.49
N GLU A 23 -11.03 0.84 -9.20
CA GLU A 23 -10.20 1.46 -8.18
C GLU A 23 -8.89 0.69 -7.94
N GLN A 24 -8.96 -0.63 -7.88
CA GLN A 24 -7.79 -1.51 -7.78
C GLN A 24 -6.82 -1.28 -8.95
N GLY A 25 -7.34 -1.20 -10.18
CA GLY A 25 -6.54 -0.94 -11.37
C GLY A 25 -5.70 0.33 -11.26
N LYS A 26 -6.28 1.44 -10.77
CA LYS A 26 -5.55 2.71 -10.56
C LYS A 26 -4.40 2.55 -9.56
N CYS A 27 -4.60 1.77 -8.50
CA CYS A 27 -3.56 1.51 -7.51
C CYS A 27 -2.42 0.68 -8.11
N LEU A 28 -2.76 -0.30 -8.96
CA LEU A 28 -1.80 -1.17 -9.62
C LEU A 28 -0.94 -0.42 -10.66
N GLU A 29 -1.47 0.61 -11.33
CA GLU A 29 -0.66 1.47 -12.22
C GLU A 29 0.45 2.19 -11.44
N ILE A 30 0.16 2.75 -10.27
CA ILE A 30 1.17 3.42 -9.42
C ILE A 30 2.18 2.40 -8.88
N LEU A 31 1.71 1.23 -8.46
CA LEU A 31 2.58 0.12 -8.03
C LEU A 31 3.54 -0.30 -9.15
N TYR A 32 3.06 -0.36 -10.39
CA TYR A 32 3.89 -0.68 -11.54
C TYR A 32 5.00 0.37 -11.73
N ASP A 33 4.64 1.65 -11.68
CA ASP A 33 5.61 2.75 -11.77
C ASP A 33 6.67 2.70 -10.66
N PHE A 34 6.27 2.36 -9.42
CA PHE A 34 7.19 2.17 -8.30
C PHE A 34 8.19 1.03 -8.57
N ASN A 35 7.68 -0.12 -9.01
CA ASN A 35 8.48 -1.30 -9.32
C ASN A 35 9.43 -1.08 -10.50
N ALA A 36 9.09 -0.18 -11.41
CA ALA A 36 9.92 0.20 -12.56
C ALA A 36 11.00 1.24 -12.26
N THR A 37 11.06 1.79 -11.03
CA THR A 37 12.08 2.79 -10.67
C THR A 37 13.50 2.23 -10.69
N ARG A 38 14.42 2.97 -11.29
CA ARG A 38 15.86 2.67 -11.27
C ARG A 38 16.45 2.97 -9.88
N PRO A 39 17.57 2.32 -9.50
CA PRO A 39 18.26 2.64 -8.25
C PRO A 39 18.67 4.12 -8.11
N SER A 40 18.91 4.83 -9.23
CA SER A 40 19.23 6.27 -9.24
C SER A 40 18.02 7.19 -9.03
N GLU A 41 16.79 6.66 -9.02
CA GLU A 41 15.54 7.42 -8.95
C GLU A 41 14.94 7.43 -7.52
N ALA A 42 15.79 7.56 -6.50
CA ALA A 42 15.37 7.48 -5.09
C ALA A 42 14.25 8.48 -4.72
N GLU A 43 14.32 9.71 -5.22
CA GLU A 43 13.28 10.72 -4.94
C GLU A 43 11.94 10.38 -5.58
N LYS A 44 11.94 9.89 -6.84
CA LYS A 44 10.74 9.41 -7.52
C LYS A 44 10.14 8.23 -6.76
N ARG A 45 10.97 7.29 -6.31
CA ARG A 45 10.53 6.14 -5.50
C ARG A 45 9.84 6.61 -4.21
N LYS A 46 10.42 7.59 -3.51
CA LYS A 46 9.84 8.17 -2.30
C LYS A 46 8.51 8.87 -2.54
N GLN A 47 8.36 9.56 -3.68
CA GLN A 47 7.10 10.18 -4.08
C GLN A 47 6.01 9.14 -4.33
N LEU A 48 6.32 8.10 -5.12
CA LEU A 48 5.39 7.01 -5.40
C LEU A 48 4.97 6.27 -4.13
N MET A 49 5.88 6.01 -3.19
CA MET A 49 5.51 5.44 -1.89
C MET A 49 4.50 6.30 -1.11
N LYS A 50 4.62 7.63 -1.17
CA LYS A 50 3.64 8.53 -0.51
C LYS A 50 2.27 8.50 -1.17
N GLU A 51 2.21 8.19 -2.46
CA GLU A 51 0.95 8.05 -3.20
C GLU A 51 0.30 6.67 -3.00
N MET A 52 1.13 5.63 -2.83
CA MET A 52 0.71 4.24 -2.70
C MET A 52 0.13 3.90 -1.32
N PHE A 53 0.84 4.26 -0.25
CA PHE A 53 0.55 3.78 1.10
C PHE A 53 -0.52 4.64 1.79
N ALA A 54 -1.44 4.00 2.54
CA ALA A 54 -2.41 4.72 3.37
C ALA A 54 -1.73 5.65 4.38
N GLU A 55 -0.68 5.13 5.02
CA GLU A 55 0.20 5.87 5.91
C GLU A 55 1.64 5.46 5.66
N LEU A 56 2.53 6.45 5.62
CA LEU A 56 3.96 6.24 5.46
C LEU A 56 4.73 7.13 6.44
N GLY A 57 5.23 6.52 7.51
CA GLY A 57 6.07 7.19 8.49
C GLY A 57 7.42 7.63 7.92
N ASP A 58 8.11 8.49 8.66
CA ASP A 58 9.45 8.95 8.30
C ASP A 58 10.44 7.79 8.19
N ASP A 59 11.46 7.97 7.34
CA ASP A 59 12.57 7.03 7.15
C ASP A 59 12.16 5.61 6.72
N CYS A 60 11.01 5.45 6.07
CA CYS A 60 10.62 4.20 5.44
C CYS A 60 11.34 3.96 4.10
N TYR A 61 11.68 2.70 3.84
CA TYR A 61 12.28 2.28 2.58
C TYR A 61 11.87 0.86 2.21
N ILE A 62 11.49 0.67 0.95
CA ILE A 62 11.10 -0.62 0.39
C ILE A 62 11.92 -0.83 -0.88
N GLU A 63 12.61 -1.97 -0.98
CA GLU A 63 13.25 -2.36 -2.23
C GLU A 63 12.22 -2.92 -3.22
N PRO A 64 12.11 -2.36 -4.44
CA PRO A 64 11.30 -2.95 -5.49
C PRO A 64 11.90 -4.30 -5.97
N PRO A 65 11.08 -5.28 -6.36
CA PRO A 65 9.63 -5.15 -6.49
C PRO A 65 8.89 -5.33 -5.16
N PHE A 66 7.82 -4.56 -5.01
CA PHE A 66 6.76 -4.73 -4.02
C PHE A 66 5.54 -5.35 -4.71
N HIS A 67 4.86 -6.27 -4.04
CA HIS A 67 3.66 -6.93 -4.55
C HIS A 67 2.49 -6.67 -3.59
N ALA A 68 1.39 -6.13 -4.12
CA ALA A 68 0.19 -5.86 -3.34
C ALA A 68 -1.08 -6.02 -4.18
N ASN A 69 -2.20 -6.32 -3.54
CA ASN A 69 -3.48 -6.49 -4.22
C ASN A 69 -4.11 -5.13 -4.56
N TRP A 70 -3.92 -4.12 -3.70
CA TRP A 70 -4.39 -2.75 -3.82
C TRP A 70 -3.24 -1.74 -3.86
N GLY A 71 -2.05 -2.16 -4.29
CA GLY A 71 -0.91 -1.26 -4.48
C GLY A 71 -0.35 -0.63 -3.20
N GLY A 72 -0.73 -1.12 -2.01
CA GLY A 72 -0.36 -0.52 -0.72
C GLY A 72 -1.45 0.39 -0.13
N LYS A 73 -2.58 0.57 -0.81
CA LYS A 73 -3.65 1.51 -0.43
C LYS A 73 -4.25 1.27 0.95
N HIS A 74 -4.13 0.05 1.50
CA HIS A 74 -4.58 -0.28 2.86
C HIS A 74 -3.44 -0.60 3.83
N VAL A 75 -2.20 -0.31 3.44
CA VAL A 75 -1.02 -0.56 4.27
C VAL A 75 -0.61 0.70 4.99
N HIS A 76 -0.48 0.59 6.31
CA HIS A 76 -0.11 1.67 7.22
C HIS A 76 1.26 1.37 7.82
N PHE A 77 2.28 2.12 7.40
CA PHE A 77 3.65 1.98 7.87
C PHE A 77 3.99 3.09 8.88
N GLY A 78 4.42 2.66 10.07
CA GLY A 78 5.03 3.54 11.06
C GLY A 78 6.42 4.03 10.64
N LYS A 79 7.15 4.69 11.55
CA LYS A 79 8.50 5.21 11.26
C LYS A 79 9.55 4.10 11.13
N GLY A 80 10.50 4.28 10.22
CA GLY A 80 11.70 3.44 10.10
C GLY A 80 11.46 2.02 9.57
N ILE A 81 10.37 1.80 8.81
CA ILE A 81 10.13 0.49 8.19
C ILE A 81 11.10 0.28 7.05
N TYR A 82 11.87 -0.80 7.13
CA TYR A 82 12.71 -1.28 6.05
C TYR A 82 12.19 -2.63 5.55
N ALA A 83 11.94 -2.73 4.25
CA ALA A 83 11.62 -3.98 3.58
C ALA A 83 12.58 -4.21 2.42
N ASN A 84 13.16 -5.40 2.40
CA ASN A 84 14.03 -5.83 1.30
C ASN A 84 13.18 -6.37 0.12
N PHE A 85 13.84 -6.87 -0.92
CA PHE A 85 13.23 -7.27 -2.18
C PHE A 85 12.04 -8.25 -2.04
N ASN A 86 11.06 -8.10 -2.94
CA ASN A 86 9.92 -9.01 -3.09
C ASN A 86 9.00 -9.09 -1.87
N LEU A 87 8.85 -7.99 -1.12
CA LEU A 87 7.81 -7.91 -0.10
C LEU A 87 6.44 -8.08 -0.77
N THR A 88 5.63 -9.00 -0.24
CA THR A 88 4.26 -9.26 -0.72
C THR A 88 3.25 -9.02 0.39
N MET A 89 2.25 -8.18 0.12
CA MET A 89 1.19 -7.80 1.06
C MET A 89 -0.17 -7.84 0.37
N VAL A 90 -0.97 -8.89 0.62
CA VAL A 90 -2.33 -9.00 0.08
C VAL A 90 -3.26 -8.09 0.91
N ASP A 91 -3.30 -6.82 0.53
CA ASP A 91 -3.91 -5.71 1.25
C ASP A 91 -5.38 -5.47 0.85
N ASP A 92 -6.20 -6.52 0.82
CA ASP A 92 -7.66 -6.38 0.68
C ASP A 92 -8.26 -5.56 1.84
N THR A 93 -7.65 -5.63 3.02
CA THR A 93 -8.02 -4.78 4.15
C THR A 93 -6.77 -4.25 4.85
N HIS A 94 -6.99 -3.51 5.95
CA HIS A 94 -5.94 -2.81 6.67
C HIS A 94 -4.81 -3.74 7.12
N ILE A 95 -3.57 -3.41 6.74
CA ILE A 95 -2.36 -3.99 7.28
C ILE A 95 -1.60 -2.91 8.04
N LEU A 96 -1.36 -3.15 9.33
CA LEU A 96 -0.68 -2.23 10.23
C LEU A 96 0.73 -2.76 10.51
N CYS A 97 1.77 -2.00 10.19
CA CYS A 97 3.16 -2.37 10.44
C CYS A 97 3.93 -1.24 11.15
N GLY A 98 4.61 -1.59 12.24
CA GLY A 98 5.23 -0.62 13.14
C GLY A 98 4.28 -0.19 14.27
N ARG A 99 4.71 0.79 15.08
CA ARG A 99 3.90 1.27 16.20
C ARG A 99 3.29 2.64 15.90
N PRO A 100 2.02 2.89 16.30
CA PRO A 100 1.43 4.22 16.34
C PRO A 100 1.93 4.96 17.59
N TYR A 101 3.07 5.63 17.52
CA TYR A 101 3.46 6.66 18.51
C TYR A 101 3.84 7.88 17.66
N ASP A 102 2.95 8.86 17.51
CA ASP A 102 2.95 10.11 18.29
C ASP A 102 1.56 10.80 18.40
N VAL A 103 0.48 10.08 18.73
CA VAL A 103 -0.88 10.70 18.91
C VAL A 103 -1.41 10.74 20.34
N TRP A 104 -0.60 10.40 21.35
CA TRP A 104 -0.94 10.65 22.75
C TRP A 104 0.30 11.06 23.55
N SER A 105 0.68 12.34 23.43
CA SER A 105 1.48 13.05 24.43
C SER A 105 0.87 14.43 24.65
#